data_AF-A0A2J7REE4-F1
#
_entry.id   AF-A0A2J7REE4-F1
#
_cell.length_a   1.000
_cell.length_b   1.000
_cell.length_c   1.000
_cell.angle_alpha   90.00
_cell.angle_beta   90.00
_cell.angle_gamma   90.00
#
_symmetry.space_group_name_H-M   'P 1'
#
loop_
_entity.id
_entity.type
_entity.pdbx_description
1 polymer ?
#
loop_
_entity_poly.entity_id
_entity_poly.type
_entity_poly.pdbx_seq_one_letter_code
_entity_poly.pdbx_strand_id
1 'polypeptide(L)'
;MEMPNAGIVYLNMLQEFLILQLDEDDQEGRIHFQQDGAPPHYLGEVREYLNASFPGRWIGSAAPIAWPPSSPDLTPLDLFLWVFIPSLPADVVELRTRITASVAEVTPEMLRSVWQETDYRWDVCRITNGSHIEP
;
A
#
# COMPACT_ATOMS: atom_id res chain seq x y z
N MET A 1 -2.73 -3.00 -31.05
CA MET A 1 -2.01 -2.29 -29.99
C MET A 1 -2.01 -3.22 -28.80
N GLU A 2 -0.86 -3.84 -28.49
CA GLU A 2 -0.74 -4.66 -27.29
C GLU A 2 -0.88 -3.75 -26.07
N MET A 3 -1.69 -4.17 -25.09
CA MET A 3 -1.76 -3.45 -23.83
C MET A 3 -0.43 -3.62 -23.09
N PRO A 4 0.16 -2.56 -22.54
CA PRO A 4 1.40 -2.68 -21.78
C PRO A 4 1.19 -3.64 -20.60
N ASN A 5 2.19 -4.48 -20.32
CA ASN A 5 2.19 -5.38 -19.18
C ASN A 5 1.93 -4.56 -17.90
N ALA A 6 0.89 -4.91 -17.15
CA ALA A 6 0.49 -4.18 -15.94
C ALA A 6 1.63 -4.06 -14.92
N GLY A 7 2.52 -5.06 -14.83
CA GLY A 7 3.71 -4.98 -13.98
C GLY A 7 4.73 -3.92 -14.44
N ILE A 8 4.86 -3.70 -15.75
CA ILE A 8 5.72 -2.64 -16.30
C ILE A 8 5.09 -1.27 -16.08
N VAL A 9 3.77 -1.14 -16.22
CA VAL A 9 3.06 0.11 -15.89
C VAL A 9 3.23 0.44 -14.41
N TYR A 10 3.16 -0.56 -13.54
CA TYR A 10 3.40 -0.40 -12.11
C TYR A 10 4.84 0.01 -11.81
N LEU A 11 5.83 -0.65 -12.44
CA LEU A 11 7.24 -0.29 -12.31
C LEU A 11 7.51 1.16 -12.72
N ASN A 12 6.96 1.60 -13.85
CA ASN A 12 7.10 2.98 -14.31
C ASN A 12 6.49 3.96 -13.31
N MET A 13 5.32 3.65 -12.75
CA MET A 13 4.70 4.48 -11.70
C MET A 13 5.60 4.59 -10.45
N LEU A 14 6.22 3.48 -10.03
CA LEU A 14 7.17 3.50 -8.92
C LEU A 14 8.39 4.39 -9.23
N GLN A 15 8.99 4.22 -10.41
CA GLN A 15 10.23 4.88 -10.81
C GLN A 15 10.06 6.38 -11.11
N GLU A 16 8.97 6.74 -11.79
CA GLU A 16 8.79 8.08 -12.34
C GLU A 16 7.98 8.99 -11.40
N PHE A 17 7.30 8.42 -10.41
CA PHE A 17 6.41 9.19 -9.53
C PHE A 17 6.64 8.89 -8.06
N LEU A 18 6.35 7.66 -7.60
CA LEU A 18 6.24 7.40 -6.17
C LEU A 18 7.60 7.50 -5.46
N ILE A 19 8.62 6.78 -5.92
CA ILE A 19 9.90 6.71 -5.19
C ILE A 19 10.64 8.05 -5.25
N LEU A 20 10.53 8.79 -6.36
CA LEU A 20 11.10 10.14 -6.43
C LEU A 20 10.53 11.05 -5.35
N GLN A 21 9.22 11.02 -5.10
CA GLN A 21 8.61 11.80 -4.02
C GLN A 21 9.07 11.31 -2.64
N LEU A 22 9.16 9.99 -2.43
CA LEU A 22 9.60 9.45 -1.13
C LEU A 22 11.07 9.77 -0.82
N ASP A 23 11.94 9.80 -1.83
CA ASP A 23 13.35 10.20 -1.68
C ASP A 23 13.48 11.68 -1.29
N GLU A 24 12.56 12.54 -1.75
CA GLU A 24 12.47 13.94 -1.31
C GLU A 24 11.97 14.05 0.15
N ASP A 25 10.98 13.24 0.52
CA ASP A 25 10.34 13.27 1.84
C ASP A 25 11.20 12.62 2.95
N ASP A 26 12.02 11.62 2.63
CA ASP A 26 12.83 10.86 3.59
C ASP A 26 14.26 10.59 3.11
N GLN A 27 15.10 11.62 3.16
CA GLN A 27 16.52 11.53 2.83
C GLN A 27 17.33 10.59 3.74
N GLU A 28 16.77 10.17 4.88
CA GLU A 28 17.43 9.29 5.85
C GLU A 28 17.13 7.80 5.60
N GLY A 29 16.23 7.46 4.67
CA GLY A 29 15.94 6.08 4.28
C GLY A 29 15.32 5.23 5.40
N ARG A 30 14.45 5.82 6.22
CA ARG A 30 13.69 5.18 7.30
C ARG A 30 12.37 4.55 6.83
N ILE A 31 11.84 4.99 5.69
CA ILE A 31 10.57 4.48 5.16
C ILE A 31 10.63 2.96 4.98
N HIS A 32 9.58 2.27 5.41
CA HIS A 32 9.34 0.89 5.02
C HIS A 32 8.21 0.87 3.98
N PHE A 33 8.46 0.22 2.85
CA PHE A 33 7.47 0.16 1.77
C PHE A 33 6.65 -1.13 1.88
N GLN A 34 5.32 -1.04 1.85
CA GLN A 34 4.45 -2.22 1.86
C GLN A 34 3.57 -2.24 0.63
N GLN A 35 3.41 -3.42 0.02
CA GLN A 35 2.45 -3.69 -1.04
C GLN A 35 1.76 -5.04 -0.83
N ASP A 36 0.58 -5.20 -1.41
CA ASP A 36 -0.17 -6.44 -1.37
C ASP A 36 0.35 -7.49 -2.38
N GLY A 37 -0.33 -8.62 -2.45
CA GLY A 37 0.00 -9.72 -3.37
C GLY A 37 -0.55 -9.59 -4.80
N ALA A 38 -0.95 -8.39 -5.26
CA ALA A 38 -1.53 -8.24 -6.58
C ALA A 38 -0.57 -8.70 -7.71
N PRO A 39 -1.06 -9.33 -8.80
CA PRO A 39 -0.21 -9.89 -9.84
C PRO A 39 0.84 -8.94 -10.44
N PRO A 40 0.55 -7.63 -10.69
CA PRO A 40 1.55 -6.69 -11.18
C PRO A 40 2.76 -6.51 -10.26
N HIS A 41 2.58 -6.68 -8.95
CA HIS A 41 3.62 -6.48 -7.94
C HIS A 41 4.65 -7.62 -7.91
N TYR A 42 4.32 -8.78 -8.50
CA TYR A 42 5.16 -9.98 -8.46
C TYR A 42 6.22 -10.02 -9.59
N LEU A 43 6.17 -9.09 -10.54
CA LEU A 43 7.12 -9.03 -11.65
C LEU A 43 8.56 -8.97 -11.13
N GLY A 44 9.48 -9.72 -11.76
CA GLY A 44 10.90 -9.78 -11.35
C GLY A 44 11.54 -8.40 -11.26
N GLU A 45 11.35 -7.59 -12.29
CA GLU A 45 11.88 -6.22 -12.37
C GLU A 45 11.37 -5.30 -11.26
N VAL A 46 10.09 -5.44 -10.88
CA VAL A 46 9.51 -4.69 -9.73
C VAL A 46 10.22 -5.07 -8.44
N ARG A 47 10.44 -6.37 -8.21
CA ARG A 47 11.10 -6.86 -6.98
C ARG A 47 12.58 -6.48 -6.95
N GLU A 48 13.28 -6.57 -8.07
CA GLU A 48 14.67 -6.13 -8.19
C GLU A 48 14.80 -4.64 -7.90
N TYR A 49 13.88 -3.83 -8.43
CA TYR A 49 13.85 -2.40 -8.17
C TYR A 49 13.58 -2.09 -6.69
N LEU A 50 12.57 -2.72 -6.08
CA LEU A 50 12.27 -2.52 -4.65
C LEU A 50 13.39 -3.01 -3.72
N ASN A 51 14.12 -4.07 -4.09
CA ASN A 51 15.30 -4.51 -3.34
C ASN A 51 16.42 -3.46 -3.37
N ALA A 52 16.57 -2.73 -4.48
CA ALA A 52 17.56 -1.66 -4.61
C ALA A 52 17.12 -0.38 -3.88
N SER A 53 15.86 0.02 -4.02
CA SER A 53 15.31 1.25 -3.42
C SER A 53 15.06 1.13 -1.91
N PHE A 54 14.64 -0.05 -1.43
CA PHE A 54 14.36 -0.31 -0.02
C PHE A 54 15.09 -1.56 0.49
N PRO A 55 16.44 -1.56 0.58
CA PRO A 55 17.20 -2.75 0.96
C PRO A 55 16.79 -3.27 2.34
N GLY A 56 16.19 -4.47 2.38
CA GLY A 56 15.69 -5.09 3.61
C GLY A 56 14.50 -4.39 4.27
N ARG A 57 13.91 -3.37 3.63
CA ARG A 57 12.87 -2.50 4.20
C ARG A 57 11.57 -2.47 3.39
N TRP A 58 11.34 -3.46 2.53
CA TRP A 58 10.04 -3.60 1.86
C TRP A 58 9.34 -4.91 2.21
N ILE A 59 8.01 -4.82 2.22
CA ILE A 59 7.06 -5.81 2.70
C ILE A 59 6.14 -6.19 1.53
N GLY A 60 6.00 -7.49 1.27
CA GLY A 60 5.17 -7.98 0.18
C GLY A 60 5.39 -9.44 -0.15
N SER A 61 4.79 -9.88 -1.26
CA SER A 61 4.98 -11.25 -1.76
C SER A 61 6.41 -11.44 -2.29
N ALA A 62 7.12 -12.46 -1.78
CA ALA A 62 8.53 -12.73 -2.08
C ALA A 62 9.50 -11.56 -1.75
N ALA A 63 9.13 -10.72 -0.80
CA ALA A 63 9.97 -9.65 -0.24
C ALA A 63 10.88 -10.17 0.90
N PRO A 64 11.90 -9.41 1.32
CA PRO A 64 12.66 -9.69 2.54
C PRO A 64 11.77 -9.81 3.79
N ILE A 65 10.70 -9.02 3.85
CA ILE A 65 9.68 -9.09 4.90
C ILE A 65 8.40 -9.63 4.25
N ALA A 66 8.06 -10.88 4.52
CA ALA A 66 6.91 -11.51 3.88
C ALA A 66 5.59 -10.88 4.34
N TRP A 67 4.70 -10.57 3.38
CA TRP A 67 3.30 -10.24 3.67
C TRP A 67 2.41 -11.45 3.36
N PRO A 68 1.49 -11.84 4.25
CA PRO A 68 0.59 -12.96 4.00
C PRO A 68 -0.35 -12.68 2.80
N PRO A 69 -0.66 -13.70 1.98
CA PRO A 69 -1.63 -13.56 0.90
C PRO A 69 -3.02 -13.25 1.45
N SER A 70 -3.84 -12.53 0.67
CA SER A 70 -5.26 -12.29 0.97
C SER A 70 -5.53 -11.72 2.38
N SER A 71 -4.71 -10.76 2.81
CA SER A 71 -4.80 -10.15 4.15
C SER A 71 -5.18 -8.66 4.09
N PRO A 72 -6.33 -8.28 3.49
CA PRO A 72 -6.78 -6.88 3.49
C PRO A 72 -7.04 -6.38 4.91
N ASP A 73 -7.45 -7.26 5.83
CA ASP A 73 -7.69 -6.95 7.24
C ASP A 73 -6.42 -6.51 7.99
N LEU A 74 -5.23 -6.70 7.39
CA LEU A 74 -3.95 -6.33 8.00
C LEU A 74 -3.30 -5.11 7.33
N THR A 75 -3.87 -4.62 6.23
CA THR A 75 -3.33 -3.50 5.45
C THR A 75 -3.99 -2.20 5.91
N PRO A 76 -3.24 -1.22 6.44
CA PRO A 76 -3.81 0.07 6.90
C PRO A 76 -4.66 0.78 5.85
N LEU A 77 -4.22 0.72 4.58
CA LEU A 77 -4.90 1.39 3.47
C LEU A 77 -6.29 0.78 3.19
N ASP A 78 -6.42 -0.54 3.27
CA ASP A 78 -7.66 -1.26 3.03
C ASP A 78 -8.66 -1.10 4.19
N LEU A 79 -8.15 -1.02 5.42
CA LEU A 79 -8.95 -0.76 6.63
C LEU A 79 -9.54 0.64 6.66
N PHE A 80 -8.85 1.63 6.10
CA PHE A 80 -9.18 3.04 6.30
C PHE A 80 -9.55 3.76 5.00
N LEU A 81 -8.62 3.88 4.05
CA LEU A 81 -8.75 4.85 2.96
C LEU A 81 -9.95 4.52 2.06
N TRP A 82 -10.15 3.25 1.72
CA TRP A 82 -11.27 2.84 0.86
C TRP A 82 -12.63 2.92 1.54
N VAL A 83 -12.69 2.88 2.87
CA VAL A 83 -13.91 3.14 3.65
C VAL A 83 -14.16 4.65 3.79
N PHE A 84 -13.08 5.43 3.84
CA PHE A 84 -13.13 6.88 4.01
C PHE A 84 -13.53 7.63 2.75
N ILE A 85 -13.16 7.14 1.57
CA ILE A 85 -13.54 7.74 0.28
C ILE A 85 -15.03 7.48 0.02
N PRO A 86 -15.87 8.52 -0.16
CA PRO A 86 -17.31 8.35 -0.39
C PRO A 86 -17.63 7.63 -1.71
N SER A 87 -18.72 6.85 -1.70
CA SER A 87 -19.09 5.84 -2.71
C SER A 87 -19.18 6.30 -4.17
N LEU A 88 -19.00 5.35 -5.10
CA LEU A 88 -19.09 5.36 -6.57
C LEU A 88 -19.47 6.71 -7.25
N PRO A 89 -18.49 7.42 -7.85
CA PRO A 89 -18.74 8.62 -8.65
C PRO A 89 -19.34 8.28 -10.03
N ALA A 90 -19.92 9.28 -10.68
CA ALA A 90 -20.50 9.13 -12.01
C ALA A 90 -19.44 9.02 -13.12
N ASP A 91 -18.25 9.60 -12.90
CA ASP A 91 -17.14 9.55 -13.85
C ASP A 91 -15.76 9.64 -13.17
N VAL A 92 -14.71 9.52 -13.99
CA VAL A 92 -13.30 9.52 -13.54
C VAL A 92 -12.84 10.88 -13.03
N VAL A 93 -13.40 11.98 -13.55
CA VAL A 93 -13.03 13.34 -13.10
C VAL A 93 -13.54 13.54 -11.68
N GLU A 94 -14.80 13.18 -11.45
CA GLU A 94 -15.40 13.22 -10.12
C GLU A 94 -14.68 12.28 -9.14
N LEU A 95 -14.30 11.07 -9.58
CA LEU A 95 -13.50 10.15 -8.77
C LEU A 95 -12.19 10.79 -8.30
N ARG A 96 -11.44 11.40 -9.23
CA ARG A 96 -10.17 12.06 -8.92
C ARG A 96 -10.37 13.19 -7.91
N THR A 97 -11.36 14.05 -8.14
CA THR A 97 -11.66 15.17 -7.23
C THR A 97 -11.99 14.67 -5.83
N ARG A 98 -12.80 13.61 -5.70
CA ARG A 98 -13.16 13.03 -4.41
C ARG A 98 -11.96 12.40 -3.71
N ILE A 99 -11.12 11.64 -4.41
CA ILE A 99 -9.89 11.07 -3.83
C ILE A 99 -9.00 12.19 -3.30
N THR A 100 -8.74 13.24 -4.10
CA THR A 100 -7.90 14.36 -3.67
C THR A 100 -8.48 15.09 -2.47
N ALA A 101 -9.79 15.36 -2.46
CA ALA A 101 -10.46 16.03 -1.35
C ALA A 101 -10.41 15.19 -0.07
N SER A 102 -10.75 13.90 -0.14
CA SER A 102 -10.69 13.00 1.02
C SER A 102 -9.26 12.88 1.56
N VAL A 103 -8.25 12.70 0.71
CA VAL A 103 -6.85 12.63 1.17
C VAL A 103 -6.42 13.93 1.87
N ALA A 104 -6.88 15.10 1.40
CA ALA A 104 -6.57 16.39 2.03
C ALA A 104 -7.24 16.57 3.41
N GLU A 105 -8.30 15.83 3.71
CA GLU A 105 -8.99 15.85 5.01
C GLU A 105 -8.36 14.89 6.04
N VAL A 106 -7.46 13.99 5.62
CA VAL A 106 -6.81 13.02 6.52
C VAL A 106 -5.92 13.76 7.52
N THR A 107 -6.24 13.63 8.80
CA THR A 107 -5.47 14.27 9.89
C THR A 107 -4.44 13.32 10.52
N PRO A 108 -3.42 13.85 11.22
CA PRO A 108 -2.48 13.02 11.98
C PRO A 108 -3.16 12.16 13.07
N GLU A 109 -4.27 12.61 13.66
CA GLU A 109 -5.06 11.84 14.62
C GLU A 109 -5.71 10.62 13.97
N MET A 110 -6.24 10.79 12.75
CA MET A 110 -6.82 9.68 11.98
C MET A 110 -5.74 8.64 11.68
N LEU A 111 -4.58 9.07 11.17
CA LEU A 111 -3.45 8.18 10.90
C LEU A 111 -2.97 7.45 12.16
N ARG A 112 -2.89 8.13 13.30
CA ARG A 112 -2.56 7.48 14.59
C ARG A 112 -3.58 6.41 14.97
N SER A 113 -4.87 6.67 14.76
CA SER A 113 -5.94 5.71 15.06
C SER A 113 -5.86 4.49 14.14
N VAL A 114 -5.56 4.70 12.85
CA VAL A 114 -5.35 3.62 11.87
C VAL A 114 -4.17 2.74 12.28
N TRP A 115 -3.06 3.34 12.72
CA TRP A 115 -1.90 2.58 13.20
C TRP A 115 -2.20 1.76 14.46
N GLN A 116 -2.95 2.32 15.41
CA GLN A 116 -3.37 1.60 16.62
C GLN A 116 -4.27 0.39 16.29
N GLU A 117 -5.22 0.58 15.37
CA GLU A 117 -6.10 -0.49 14.92
C GLU A 117 -5.32 -1.58 14.16
N THR A 118 -4.37 -1.18 13.32
CA THR A 118 -3.50 -2.11 12.59
C THR A 118 -2.65 -2.95 13.55
N ASP A 119 -2.04 -2.32 14.55
CA ASP A 119 -1.22 -3.00 15.57
C ASP A 119 -2.05 -4.01 16.38
N TYR A 120 -3.26 -3.60 16.80
CA TYR A 120 -4.22 -4.49 17.45
C TYR A 120 -4.56 -5.70 16.57
N ARG A 121 -4.85 -5.48 15.28
CA ARG A 121 -5.19 -6.56 14.34
C ARG A 121 -4.01 -7.50 14.10
N TRP A 122 -2.79 -7.00 14.00
CA TRP A 122 -1.60 -7.85 13.91
C TRP A 122 -1.45 -8.73 15.16
N ASP A 123 -1.71 -8.19 16.35
CA ASP A 123 -1.68 -8.95 17.59
C ASP A 123 -2.78 -10.03 17.66
N VAL A 124 -4.01 -9.70 17.25
CA VAL A 124 -5.11 -10.67 17.17
C VAL A 124 -4.78 -11.78 16.17
N CYS A 125 -4.29 -11.43 14.97
CA CYS A 125 -3.86 -12.39 13.95
C CYS A 125 -2.80 -13.34 14.52
N ARG A 126 -1.81 -12.80 15.24
CA ARG A 126 -0.76 -13.58 15.91
C ARG A 126 -1.32 -14.52 16.96
N ILE A 127 -2.22 -14.07 17.84
CA ILE A 127 -2.80 -14.87 18.93
C ILE A 127 -3.72 -15.98 18.37
N THR A 128 -4.42 -15.71 17.27
CA THR A 128 -5.36 -16.64 16.64
C THR A 128 -4.71 -17.53 15.57
N ASN A 129 -3.37 -17.53 15.46
CA ASN A 129 -2.61 -18.27 14.45
C ASN A 129 -3.11 -18.02 13.01
N GLY A 130 -3.42 -16.77 12.67
CA GLY A 130 -3.83 -16.36 11.33
C GLY A 130 -5.31 -16.62 11.01
N SER A 131 -6.17 -16.71 12.02
CA SER A 131 -7.61 -16.75 11.79
C SER A 131 -8.12 -15.39 11.33
N HIS A 132 -9.23 -15.38 10.59
CA HIS A 132 -9.89 -14.14 10.18
C HIS A 132 -10.29 -13.30 11.40
N ILE A 133 -10.11 -11.99 11.28
CA ILE A 133 -10.50 -11.01 12.29
C ILE A 133 -11.86 -10.46 11.87
N GLU A 134 -12.84 -10.54 12.76
CA GLU A 134 -14.17 -9.99 12.47
C GLU A 134 -14.15 -8.45 12.38
N PRO A 135 -15.05 -7.83 11.58
CA PRO A 135 -15.13 -6.38 11.40
C PRO A 135 -15.39 -5.59 12.69
#